data_AF-A0A9E3ZJ55-F1
#
_entry.id   AF-A0A9E3ZJ55-F1
#
_cell.length_a   1.000
_cell.length_b   1.000
_cell.length_c   1.000
_cell.angle_alpha   90.00
_cell.angle_beta   90.00
_cell.angle_gamma   90.00
#
_symmetry.space_group_name_H-M   'P 1'
#
loop_
_entity.id
_entity.type
_entity.pdbx_description
1 polymer ?
#
loop_
_entity_poly.entity_id
_entity_poly.type
_entity_poly.pdbx_seq_one_letter_code
_entity_poly.pdbx_strand_id
1 'polypeptide(L)'
;DLPIGGMIEVPAAALAAHAFASRLDFLSIGTNDLIQYTLAIDRVDDELTYLYDPTHPAVLRLIHEVLRACRVTGTAVGMCGEMAGEMRFLPLLIGMGLRDLSMQPAAILDVRERVRSLDAAELEAIAQQAFAVPDQVDVNALLADLEKRH
;
A
#
# COMPACT_ATOMS: atom_id res chain seq x y z
N ASP A 1 1.52 -9.40 27.21
CA ASP A 1 2.83 -9.25 26.53
C ASP A 1 2.83 -8.03 25.62
N LEU A 2 4.01 -7.47 25.36
CA LEU A 2 4.19 -6.31 24.47
C LEU A 2 4.23 -6.79 23.01
N PRO A 3 3.39 -6.27 22.09
CA PRO A 3 3.39 -6.70 20.70
C PRO A 3 4.66 -6.25 19.98
N ILE A 4 5.23 -7.15 19.18
CA ILE A 4 6.44 -6.94 18.38
C ILE A 4 6.06 -7.01 16.89
N GLY A 5 6.31 -5.90 16.20
CA GLY A 5 6.06 -5.79 14.76
C GLY A 5 7.31 -5.50 13.96
N GLY A 6 7.14 -5.47 12.64
CA GLY A 6 8.20 -5.17 11.69
C GLY A 6 7.77 -4.15 10.64
N MET A 7 8.66 -3.23 10.29
CA MET A 7 8.45 -2.33 9.18
C MET A 7 8.85 -3.02 7.86
N ILE A 8 7.96 -2.98 6.88
CA ILE A 8 8.19 -3.48 5.53
C ILE A 8 8.45 -2.28 4.63
N GLU A 9 9.71 -1.89 4.56
CA GLU A 9 10.18 -0.69 3.82
C GLU A 9 11.30 -1.00 2.83
N VAL A 10 11.77 -2.25 2.79
CA VAL A 10 12.75 -2.71 1.79
C VAL A 10 12.13 -3.82 0.92
N PRO A 11 12.44 -3.87 -0.39
CA PRO A 11 11.86 -4.86 -1.30
C PRO A 11 12.09 -6.31 -0.84
N ALA A 12 13.27 -6.59 -0.29
CA ALA A 12 13.60 -7.91 0.25
C ALA A 12 12.65 -8.34 1.39
N ALA A 13 12.22 -7.40 2.25
CA ALA A 13 11.29 -7.68 3.33
C ALA A 13 9.86 -7.91 2.79
N ALA A 14 9.45 -7.16 1.77
CA ALA A 14 8.17 -7.35 1.10
C ALA A 14 8.10 -8.71 0.38
N LEU A 15 9.16 -9.12 -0.31
CA LEU A 15 9.28 -10.45 -0.92
C LEU A 15 9.22 -11.59 0.12
N ALA A 16 9.72 -11.34 1.34
CA ALA A 16 9.70 -12.29 2.45
C ALA A 16 8.52 -12.09 3.42
N ALA A 17 7.50 -11.31 3.05
CA ALA A 17 6.43 -10.88 3.96
C ALA A 17 5.73 -12.03 4.68
N HIS A 18 5.47 -13.15 4.00
CA HIS A 18 4.82 -14.31 4.62
C HIS A 18 5.63 -14.90 5.79
N ALA A 19 6.97 -14.92 5.68
CA ALA A 19 7.85 -15.43 6.74
C ALA A 19 7.87 -14.50 7.96
N PHE A 20 7.75 -13.19 7.75
CA PHE A 20 7.65 -12.19 8.82
C PHE A 20 6.27 -12.20 9.46
N ALA A 21 5.21 -12.19 8.65
CA ALA A 21 3.82 -12.19 9.12
C ALA A 21 3.53 -13.42 10.01
N SER A 22 4.10 -14.58 9.69
CA SER A 22 3.93 -15.80 10.50
C SER A 22 4.63 -15.77 11.87
N ARG A 23 5.44 -14.74 12.17
CA ARG A 23 6.28 -14.67 13.38
C ARG A 23 6.13 -13.39 14.18
N LEU A 24 5.57 -12.34 13.59
CA LEU A 24 5.40 -11.02 14.19
C LEU A 24 3.92 -10.76 14.47
N ASP A 25 3.64 -9.94 15.48
CA ASP A 25 2.28 -9.62 15.89
C ASP A 25 1.59 -8.69 14.89
N PHE A 26 2.36 -7.84 14.21
CA PHE A 26 1.87 -6.93 13.17
C PHE A 26 2.98 -6.52 12.20
N LEU A 27 2.60 -6.08 11.01
CA LEU A 27 3.51 -5.43 10.05
C LEU A 27 3.04 -3.99 9.76
N SER A 28 3.98 -3.12 9.39
CA SER A 28 3.68 -1.77 8.89
C SER A 28 4.43 -1.52 7.59
N ILE A 29 3.73 -1.20 6.52
CA ILE A 29 4.34 -0.87 5.23
C ILE A 29 4.86 0.57 5.31
N GLY A 30 6.18 0.76 5.13
CA GLY A 30 6.80 2.09 5.04
C GLY A 30 6.96 2.48 3.58
N THR A 31 6.01 3.24 3.02
CA THR A 31 5.95 3.43 1.55
C THR A 31 7.09 4.26 0.99
N ASN A 32 7.56 5.27 1.72
CA ASN A 32 8.58 6.20 1.22
C ASN A 32 9.86 5.45 0.84
N ASP A 33 10.40 4.69 1.79
CA ASP A 33 11.60 3.87 1.61
C ASP A 33 11.33 2.68 0.67
N LEU A 34 10.15 2.07 0.75
CA LEU A 34 9.79 0.97 -0.15
C LEU A 34 9.83 1.42 -1.61
N ILE A 35 9.25 2.58 -1.93
CA ILE A 35 9.28 3.16 -3.27
C ILE A 35 10.73 3.49 -3.66
N GLN A 36 11.47 4.17 -2.78
CA GLN A 36 12.85 4.57 -3.00
C GLN A 36 13.74 3.38 -3.40
N TYR A 37 13.74 2.31 -2.59
CA TYR A 37 14.56 1.13 -2.82
C TYR A 37 14.03 0.24 -3.95
N THR A 38 12.73 0.24 -4.22
CA THR A 38 12.16 -0.54 -5.34
C THR A 38 12.53 0.07 -6.68
N LEU A 39 12.47 1.41 -6.79
CA LEU A 39 12.72 2.12 -8.03
C LEU A 39 14.19 2.52 -8.22
N ALA A 40 15.02 2.32 -7.19
CA ALA A 40 16.43 2.71 -7.16
C ALA A 40 16.63 4.21 -7.44
N ILE A 41 15.80 5.05 -6.82
CA ILE A 41 15.83 6.51 -6.95
C ILE A 41 16.23 7.11 -5.61
N ASP A 42 17.04 8.18 -5.61
CA ASP A 42 17.23 8.99 -4.40
C ASP A 42 16.19 10.12 -4.38
N ARG A 43 15.40 10.18 -3.31
CA ARG A 43 14.35 11.21 -3.13
C ARG A 43 14.89 12.55 -2.62
N VAL A 44 16.17 12.60 -2.23
CA VAL A 44 16.87 13.83 -1.81
C VAL A 44 17.49 14.54 -3.02
N ASP A 45 17.61 13.84 -4.15
CA ASP A 45 18.07 14.42 -5.41
C ASP A 45 16.89 15.05 -6.15
N ASP A 46 16.77 16.38 -6.03
CA ASP A 46 15.73 17.18 -6.68
C ASP A 46 15.67 16.97 -8.20
N GLU A 47 16.77 16.55 -8.85
CA GLU A 47 16.79 16.26 -10.29
C GLU A 47 16.05 14.96 -10.63
N LEU A 48 15.87 14.03 -9.69
CA LEU A 48 15.30 12.69 -9.92
C LEU A 48 13.89 12.51 -9.34
N THR A 49 13.37 13.48 -8.59
CA THR A 49 12.05 13.40 -7.94
C THR A 49 10.90 13.11 -8.91
N TYR A 50 11.04 13.45 -10.21
CA TYR A 50 10.04 13.13 -11.24
C TYR A 50 9.91 11.62 -11.54
N LEU A 51 10.91 10.82 -11.18
CA LEU A 51 10.88 9.36 -11.33
C LEU A 51 10.20 8.67 -10.13
N TYR A 52 9.98 9.40 -9.03
CA TYR A 52 9.28 8.87 -7.86
C TYR A 52 7.80 8.64 -8.20
N ASP A 53 7.44 7.38 -8.39
CA ASP A 53 6.08 6.96 -8.73
C ASP A 53 5.53 5.97 -7.70
N PRO A 54 4.70 6.44 -6.74
CA PRO A 54 4.01 5.57 -5.78
C PRO A 54 3.10 4.53 -6.44
N THR A 55 2.68 4.77 -7.69
CA THR A 55 1.80 3.88 -8.44
C THR A 55 2.55 2.94 -9.36
N HIS A 56 3.88 2.95 -9.36
CA HIS A 56 4.66 2.06 -10.21
C HIS A 56 4.25 0.59 -9.99
N PRO A 57 4.03 -0.22 -11.05
CA PRO A 57 3.48 -1.57 -10.91
C PRO A 57 4.27 -2.47 -9.95
N ALA A 58 5.60 -2.32 -9.90
CA ALA A 58 6.45 -3.07 -8.98
C ALA A 58 6.16 -2.72 -7.51
N VAL A 59 5.95 -1.44 -7.19
CA VAL A 59 5.62 -0.98 -5.83
C VAL A 59 4.26 -1.51 -5.41
N LEU A 60 3.25 -1.34 -6.28
CA LEU A 60 1.89 -1.79 -5.98
C LEU A 60 1.82 -3.31 -5.80
N ARG A 61 2.60 -4.08 -6.56
CA ARG A 61 2.76 -5.52 -6.34
C ARG A 61 3.35 -5.84 -4.98
N LEU A 62 4.42 -5.17 -4.57
CA LEU A 62 5.03 -5.42 -3.26
C LEU A 62 4.05 -5.10 -2.13
N ILE A 63 3.31 -4.00 -2.22
CA ILE A 63 2.24 -3.66 -1.27
C ILE A 63 1.17 -4.75 -1.25
N HIS A 64 0.67 -5.16 -2.42
CA HIS A 64 -0.35 -6.20 -2.54
C HIS A 64 0.12 -7.53 -1.93
N GLU A 65 1.35 -7.95 -2.19
CA GLU A 65 1.93 -9.17 -1.66
C GLU A 65 2.07 -9.16 -0.13
N VAL A 66 2.46 -8.03 0.45
CA VAL A 66 2.51 -7.86 1.91
C VAL A 66 1.11 -7.96 2.53
N LEU A 67 0.13 -7.26 1.96
CA LEU A 67 -1.26 -7.31 2.42
C LEU A 67 -1.84 -8.72 2.30
N ARG A 68 -1.57 -9.40 1.18
CA ARG A 68 -1.99 -10.79 0.96
C ARG A 68 -1.36 -11.73 1.98
N ALA A 69 -0.06 -11.59 2.24
CA ALA A 69 0.64 -12.41 3.22
C ALA A 69 0.03 -12.27 4.62
N CYS A 70 -0.19 -11.03 5.07
CA CYS A 70 -0.84 -10.75 6.36
C CYS A 70 -2.28 -11.29 6.42
N ARG A 71 -3.06 -11.16 5.34
CA ARG A 71 -4.41 -11.73 5.26
C ARG A 71 -4.40 -13.26 5.40
N VAL A 72 -3.45 -13.94 4.77
CA VAL A 72 -3.33 -15.40 4.83
C VAL A 72 -2.93 -15.87 6.23
N THR A 73 -2.06 -15.15 6.93
CA THR A 73 -1.59 -15.51 8.27
C THR A 73 -2.47 -14.98 9.39
N GLY A 74 -3.41 -14.08 9.09
CA GLY A 74 -4.23 -13.38 10.09
C GLY A 74 -3.46 -12.30 10.87
N THR A 75 -2.30 -11.86 10.36
CA THR A 75 -1.44 -10.86 11.00
C THR A 75 -1.96 -9.46 10.73
N ALA A 76 -1.98 -8.60 11.75
CA ALA A 76 -2.38 -7.20 11.56
C ALA A 76 -1.39 -6.48 10.62
N VAL A 77 -1.91 -5.59 9.78
CA VAL A 77 -1.09 -4.83 8.83
C VAL A 77 -1.58 -3.40 8.69
N GLY A 78 -0.65 -2.45 8.88
CA GLY A 78 -0.87 -1.04 8.63
C GLY A 78 0.05 -0.49 7.54
N MET A 79 -0.14 0.79 7.24
CA MET A 79 0.74 1.55 6.36
C MET A 79 1.08 2.89 6.99
N CYS A 80 2.35 3.26 6.90
CA CYS A 80 2.85 4.59 7.22
C CYS A 80 3.64 5.15 6.02
N GLY A 81 3.85 6.46 6.03
CA GLY A 81 4.45 7.18 4.91
C GLY A 81 3.42 8.08 4.22
N GLU A 82 3.87 8.81 3.21
CA GLU A 82 3.06 9.85 2.57
C GLU A 82 1.83 9.27 1.86
N MET A 83 1.99 8.11 1.21
CA MET A 83 0.93 7.45 0.46
C MET A 83 -0.32 7.16 1.32
N ALA A 84 -0.15 6.85 2.61
CA ALA A 84 -1.26 6.58 3.54
C ALA A 84 -2.09 7.83 3.87
N GLY A 85 -1.51 9.02 3.75
CA GLY A 85 -2.15 10.31 4.01
C GLY A 85 -2.72 11.00 2.77
N GLU A 86 -2.48 10.46 1.57
CA GLU A 86 -2.84 11.10 0.31
C GLU A 86 -4.19 10.61 -0.23
N MET A 87 -5.17 11.51 -0.32
CA MET A 87 -6.55 11.18 -0.72
C MET A 87 -6.66 10.41 -2.04
N ARG A 88 -5.81 10.73 -3.02
CA ARG A 88 -5.80 10.08 -4.35
C ARG A 88 -5.51 8.57 -4.29
N PHE A 89 -4.79 8.10 -3.27
CA PHE A 89 -4.42 6.69 -3.15
C PHE A 89 -5.39 5.88 -2.29
N LEU A 90 -6.29 6.54 -1.54
CA LEU A 90 -7.20 5.85 -0.63
C LEU A 90 -8.09 4.80 -1.34
N PRO A 91 -8.72 5.07 -2.50
CA PRO A 91 -9.49 4.04 -3.20
C PRO A 91 -8.67 2.79 -3.52
N LEU A 92 -7.43 2.99 -3.98
CA LEU A 92 -6.50 1.91 -4.28
C LEU A 92 -6.09 1.13 -3.03
N LEU A 93 -5.66 1.83 -1.98
CA LEU A 93 -5.21 1.21 -0.73
C LEU A 93 -6.33 0.41 -0.04
N ILE A 94 -7.53 1.00 0.06
CA ILE A 94 -8.71 0.34 0.60
C ILE A 94 -9.11 -0.86 -0.27
N GLY A 95 -9.07 -0.71 -1.60
CA GLY A 95 -9.33 -1.80 -2.55
C GLY A 95 -8.31 -2.93 -2.47
N MET A 96 -7.04 -2.66 -2.16
CA MET A 96 -6.06 -3.71 -1.90
C MET A 96 -6.26 -4.42 -0.54
N GLY A 97 -7.18 -3.94 0.30
CA GLY A 97 -7.52 -4.53 1.59
C GLY A 97 -6.84 -3.87 2.79
N LEU A 98 -6.17 -2.74 2.64
CA LEU A 98 -5.58 -2.00 3.77
C LEU A 98 -6.69 -1.42 4.66
N ARG A 99 -6.52 -1.49 5.99
CA ARG A 99 -7.50 -0.96 6.96
C ARG A 99 -6.89 -0.06 8.03
N ASP A 100 -5.61 -0.22 8.34
CA ASP A 100 -4.89 0.64 9.28
C ASP A 100 -3.97 1.61 8.53
N LEU A 101 -4.30 2.90 8.58
CA LEU A 101 -3.51 3.97 7.95
C LEU A 101 -2.95 4.90 9.03
N SER A 102 -1.65 5.18 8.95
CA SER A 102 -0.94 6.10 9.84
C SER A 102 -0.35 7.25 9.05
N MET A 103 -0.58 8.47 9.51
CA MET A 103 -0.28 9.70 8.79
C MET A 103 -0.05 10.88 9.74
N GLN A 104 0.36 12.01 9.18
CA GLN A 104 0.48 13.25 9.95
C GLN A 104 -0.89 13.71 10.47
N PRO A 105 -0.99 14.28 11.69
CA PRO A 105 -2.26 14.67 12.30
C PRO A 105 -3.13 15.58 11.42
N ALA A 106 -2.51 16.46 10.63
CA ALA A 106 -3.21 17.38 9.74
C ALA A 106 -4.04 16.66 8.65
N ALA A 107 -3.63 15.47 8.21
CA ALA A 107 -4.32 14.71 7.16
C ALA A 107 -5.46 13.82 7.70
N ILE A 108 -5.51 13.57 9.02
CA ILE A 108 -6.42 12.57 9.61
C ILE A 108 -7.90 12.86 9.31
N LEU A 109 -8.31 14.14 9.37
CA LEU A 109 -9.72 14.49 9.18
C LEU A 109 -10.16 14.28 7.73
N ASP A 110 -9.38 14.77 6.78
CA ASP A 110 -9.67 14.67 5.34
C ASP A 110 -9.65 13.21 4.89
N VAL A 111 -8.65 12.43 5.33
CA VAL A 111 -8.57 11.00 5.03
C VAL A 111 -9.75 10.25 5.64
N ARG A 112 -10.14 10.54 6.88
CA ARG A 112 -11.30 9.89 7.51
C ARG A 112 -12.60 10.20 6.77
N GLU A 113 -12.78 11.45 6.34
CA GLU A 113 -13.96 11.84 5.55
C GLU A 113 -13.98 11.12 4.20
N ARG A 114 -12.84 11.09 3.50
CA ARG A 114 -12.72 10.37 2.24
C ARG A 114 -12.95 8.87 2.39
N VAL A 115 -12.35 8.21 3.38
CA VAL A 115 -12.56 6.76 3.62
C VAL A 115 -14.04 6.44 3.88
N ARG A 116 -14.77 7.31 4.57
CA ARG A 116 -16.21 7.14 4.83
C ARG A 116 -17.08 7.20 3.59
N SER A 117 -16.60 7.80 2.50
CA SER A 117 -17.33 7.86 1.22
C SER A 117 -17.01 6.70 0.29
N LEU A 118 -16.13 5.78 0.68
CA LEU A 118 -15.69 4.65 -0.15
C LEU A 118 -16.51 3.39 0.13
N ASP A 119 -16.82 2.64 -0.92
CA ASP A 119 -17.35 1.28 -0.80
C ASP A 119 -16.19 0.29 -0.86
N ALA A 120 -15.77 -0.20 0.30
CA ALA A 120 -14.63 -1.11 0.39
C ALA A 120 -14.87 -2.43 -0.35
N ALA A 121 -16.10 -2.95 -0.40
CA ALA A 121 -16.40 -4.21 -1.06
C ALA A 121 -16.32 -4.07 -2.59
N GLU A 122 -16.82 -2.95 -3.12
CA GLU A 122 -16.70 -2.63 -4.55
C GLU A 122 -15.22 -2.44 -4.95
N LEU A 123 -14.47 -1.64 -4.19
CA LEU A 123 -13.05 -1.39 -4.45
C LEU A 123 -12.21 -2.66 -4.39
N GLU A 124 -12.49 -3.56 -3.44
CA GLU A 124 -11.81 -4.84 -3.35
C GLU A 124 -12.08 -5.74 -4.55
N ALA A 125 -13.32 -5.77 -5.05
CA ALA A 125 -13.65 -6.55 -6.24
C ALA A 125 -12.88 -6.06 -7.48
N ILE A 126 -12.69 -4.73 -7.62
CA ILE A 126 -11.92 -4.12 -8.70
C ILE A 126 -10.44 -4.46 -8.57
N ALA A 127 -9.85 -4.24 -7.39
CA ALA A 127 -8.44 -4.52 -7.16
C ALA A 127 -8.11 -6.01 -7.35
N GLN A 128 -8.97 -6.92 -6.86
CA GLN A 128 -8.80 -8.36 -7.07
C GLN A 128 -8.73 -8.74 -8.55
N GLN A 129 -9.54 -8.12 -9.41
CA GLN A 129 -9.50 -8.35 -10.85
C GLN A 129 -8.18 -7.87 -11.46
N ALA A 130 -7.71 -6.68 -11.07
CA ALA A 130 -6.46 -6.12 -11.58
C ALA A 130 -5.22 -6.94 -11.19
N PHE A 131 -5.20 -7.51 -9.97
CA PHE A 131 -4.10 -8.35 -9.49
C PHE A 131 -4.26 -9.85 -9.81
N ALA A 132 -5.33 -10.27 -10.51
CA ALA A 132 -5.60 -11.68 -10.80
C ALA A 132 -4.56 -12.32 -11.73
N VAL A 133 -3.97 -11.54 -12.65
CA VAL A 133 -2.94 -12.01 -13.57
C VAL A 133 -1.57 -11.55 -13.05
N PRO A 134 -0.69 -12.50 -12.65
CA PRO A 134 0.69 -12.18 -12.30
C PRO A 134 1.37 -11.41 -13.44
N ASP A 135 2.21 -10.44 -13.08
CA ASP A 135 3.03 -9.63 -13.98
C ASP A 135 2.29 -8.72 -15.00
N GLN A 136 0.96 -8.72 -15.06
CA GLN A 136 0.16 -7.91 -16.00
C GLN A 136 -0.85 -6.93 -15.36
N VAL A 137 -0.48 -6.26 -14.28
CA VAL A 137 -1.32 -5.21 -13.67
C VAL A 137 -1.22 -3.97 -14.53
N ASP A 138 -2.30 -3.64 -15.24
CA ASP A 138 -2.47 -2.34 -15.87
C ASP A 138 -2.90 -1.32 -14.80
N VAL A 139 -1.91 -0.64 -14.24
CA VAL A 139 -2.13 0.34 -13.16
C VAL A 139 -2.99 1.50 -13.64
N ASN A 140 -2.83 1.94 -14.89
CA ASN A 140 -3.61 3.07 -15.41
C ASN A 140 -5.08 2.69 -15.54
N ALA A 141 -5.37 1.48 -16.02
CA ALA A 141 -6.73 0.96 -16.06
C ALA A 141 -7.31 0.81 -14.65
N LEU A 142 -6.53 0.27 -13.71
CA LEU A 142 -6.95 0.13 -12.31
C LEU A 142 -7.29 1.50 -11.69
N LEU A 143 -6.40 2.48 -11.78
CA LEU A 143 -6.63 3.81 -11.23
C LEU A 143 -7.84 4.48 -11.88
N ALA A 144 -7.98 4.39 -13.21
CA ALA A 144 -9.13 4.96 -13.92
C ALA A 144 -10.46 4.31 -13.51
N ASP A 145 -10.48 3.00 -13.24
CA ASP A 145 -11.67 2.31 -12.78
C ASP A 145 -12.02 2.62 -11.33
N LEU A 146 -11.02 2.87 -10.48
CA LEU A 146 -11.23 3.32 -9.10
C LEU A 146 -11.77 4.76 -9.07
N GLU A 147 -11.25 5.67 -9.89
CA GLU A 147 -11.67 7.08 -9.97
C GLU A 147 -13.09 7.26 -10.52
N LYS A 148 -13.50 6.46 -11.51
CA LYS A 148 -14.86 6.56 -12.07
C LYS A 148 -15.96 6.30 -11.04
N ARG A 149 -15.64 5.60 -9.95
CA ARG A 149 -16.61 5.13 -8.96
C ARG A 149 -16.54 5.90 -7.64
N HIS A 150 -15.49 6.70 -7.39
CA HIS A 150 -15.27 7.46 -6.15
C HIS A 150 -14.34 8.69 -6.30
#